data_AF-Q1EH97-F1
#
_entry.id   AF-Q1EH97-F1
#
_cell.length_a   1.000
_cell.length_b   1.000
_cell.length_c   1.000
_cell.angle_alpha   90.00
_cell.angle_beta   90.00
_cell.angle_gamma   90.00
#
_symmetry.space_group_name_H-M   'P 1'
#
loop_
_entity.id
_entity.type
_entity.pdbx_description
1 polymer ?
#
loop_
_entity_poly.entity_id
_entity_poly.type
_entity_poly.pdbx_seq_one_letter_code
_entity_poly.pdbx_strand_id
1 'polypeptide(L)' 'MKIQEQQAMTVSQGTLQARDGSFAGRAMHVLPMTRVQQPLSVLLRGSITLDRVQEVALQRLQQGEHLPLSARRIRVV' A
#
# COMPACT_ATOMS: atom_id res chain seq x y z
N MET A 1 -26.98 2.62 14.08
CA MET A 1 -25.86 3.59 13.96
C MET A 1 -25.64 3.85 12.48
N LYS A 2 -25.69 5.10 12.02
CA LYS A 2 -25.44 5.47 10.63
C LYS A 2 -23.96 5.88 10.52
N ILE A 3 -23.16 5.10 9.80
CA ILE A 3 -21.75 5.43 9.55
C ILE A 3 -21.72 6.14 8.19
N GLN A 4 -21.36 7.42 8.23
CA GLN A 4 -21.23 8.28 7.07
C GLN A 4 -19.80 8.10 6.55
N GLU A 5 -19.64 7.53 5.35
CA GLU A 5 -18.33 7.32 4.75
C GLU A 5 -17.73 8.67 4.33
N GLN A 6 -16.77 9.15 5.13
CA GLN A 6 -15.96 10.30 4.78
C GLN A 6 -15.08 9.91 3.61
N GLN A 7 -15.40 10.49 2.45
CA GLN A 7 -14.61 10.47 1.22
C GLN A 7 -13.14 10.68 1.57
N ALA A 8 -12.31 9.71 1.18
CA ALA A 8 -10.87 9.74 1.33
C ALA A 8 -10.35 11.03 0.69
N MET A 9 -9.91 11.95 1.57
CA MET A 9 -9.37 13.24 1.21
C MET A 9 -8.20 13.07 0.26
N THR A 10 -8.29 13.81 -0.84
CA THR A 10 -7.19 14.26 -1.68
C THR A 10 -5.94 14.49 -0.84
N VAL A 11 -4.89 13.74 -1.11
CA VAL A 11 -3.57 13.94 -0.51
C VAL A 11 -3.01 15.25 -1.07
N SER A 12 -3.40 16.35 -0.44
CA SER A 12 -2.83 17.66 -0.69
C SER A 12 -1.32 17.57 -0.49
N GLN A 13 -0.55 17.87 -1.54
CA GLN A 13 0.88 18.12 -1.47
C GLN A 13 1.11 19.40 -0.66
N GLY A 14 0.93 19.30 0.66
CA GLY A 14 1.40 20.29 1.61
C GLY A 14 2.91 20.09 1.74
N THR A 15 3.67 21.13 1.44
CA THR A 15 5.08 21.26 1.80
C THR A 15 5.25 20.94 3.28
N LEU A 16 5.65 19.69 3.58
CA LEU A 16 6.01 19.26 4.92
C LEU A 16 7.25 20.03 5.34
N GLN A 17 7.07 21.17 6.03
CA GLN A 17 8.12 21.63 6.92
C GLN A 17 8.45 20.46 7.86
N ALA A 18 9.72 20.05 7.87
CA ALA A 18 10.19 18.98 8.72
C ALA A 18 9.91 19.34 10.18
N ARG A 19 8.80 18.82 10.71
CA ARG A 19 8.45 18.95 12.11
C ARG A 19 9.03 17.75 12.84
N ASP A 20 10.13 17.98 13.51
CA ASP A 20 10.59 17.05 14.53
C ASP A 20 9.55 17.00 15.65
N GLY A 21 9.16 15.79 16.06
CA GLY A 21 8.18 15.52 17.09
C GLY A 21 8.73 14.63 18.20
N SER A 22 7.93 14.36 19.23
CA SER A 22 8.27 13.37 20.26
C SER A 22 7.16 12.32 20.35
N PHE A 23 7.55 11.04 20.30
CA PHE A 23 6.64 9.91 20.48
C PHE A 23 7.20 8.98 21.56
N ALA A 24 6.43 8.72 22.61
CA ALA A 24 6.84 7.88 23.75
C ALA A 24 8.20 8.31 24.36
N GLY A 25 8.44 9.62 24.44
CA GLY A 25 9.69 10.19 24.97
C GLY A 25 10.89 10.07 24.03
N ARG A 26 10.70 9.60 22.78
CA ARG A 26 11.75 9.53 21.75
C ARG A 26 11.56 10.65 20.72
N ALA A 27 12.65 11.33 20.39
CA ALA A 27 12.67 12.29 19.29
C ALA A 27 12.40 11.56 17.96
N MET A 28 11.48 12.09 17.18
CA MET A 28 11.07 11.59 15.87
C MET A 28 11.38 12.64 14.82
N HIS A 29 12.14 12.26 13.80
CA HIS A 29 12.46 13.11 12.67
C HIS A 29 11.63 12.69 11.46
N VAL A 30 11.05 13.66 10.75
CA VAL A 30 10.37 13.39 9.48
C VAL A 30 11.44 13.17 8.41
N LEU A 31 11.64 11.90 8.03
CA LEU A 31 12.48 11.56 6.89
C LEU A 31 11.69 11.77 5.61
N PRO A 32 12.13 12.68 4.70
CA PRO A 32 11.49 12.82 3.41
C PRO A 32 11.59 11.48 2.67
N MET A 33 10.45 10.86 2.37
CA MET A 33 10.39 9.72 1.47
C MET A 33 10.69 10.22 0.05
N THR A 34 11.96 10.25 -0.31
CA THR A 34 12.42 10.66 -1.65
C THR A 34 12.34 9.52 -2.67
N ARG A 35 11.95 8.32 -2.25
CA ARG A 35 11.85 7.17 -3.14
C ARG A 35 10.48 7.15 -3.81
N VAL A 36 10.50 7.27 -5.13
CA VAL A 36 9.36 6.90 -5.99
C VAL A 36 8.98 5.46 -5.63
N GLN A 37 7.74 5.23 -5.21
CA GLN A 37 7.26 3.88 -4.93
C GLN A 37 7.31 3.08 -6.23
N GLN A 38 8.09 2.00 -6.22
CA GLN A 38 8.20 1.10 -7.37
C GLN A 38 7.08 0.04 -7.30
N PRO A 39 6.53 -0.39 -8.45
CA PRO A 39 5.60 -1.52 -8.48
C PRO A 39 6.25 -2.78 -7.90
N LEU A 40 5.46 -3.59 -7.19
CA LEU A 40 5.95 -4.80 -6.53
C LEU A 40 6.49 -5.81 -7.54
N SER A 41 5.88 -5.88 -8.72
CA SER A 41 6.39 -6.68 -9.84
C SER A 41 7.82 -6.29 -10.23
N VAL A 42 8.15 -5.00 -10.25
CA VAL A 42 9.50 -4.51 -10.57
C VAL A 42 10.50 -4.93 -9.49
N LEU A 43 10.12 -4.84 -8.22
CA LEU A 43 10.96 -5.27 -7.10
C LEU A 43 11.22 -6.79 -7.10
N LEU A 44 10.26 -7.59 -7.59
CA LEU A 44 10.33 -9.05 -7.54
C LEU A 44 11.01 -9.70 -8.75
N ARG A 45 11.09 -9.03 -9.90
CA ARG A 45 11.71 -9.58 -11.13
C ARG A 45 13.17 -10.02 -10.94
N GLY A 46 13.90 -9.46 -9.98
CA GLY A 46 15.27 -9.88 -9.66
C GLY A 46 15.36 -11.17 -8.83
N SER A 47 14.25 -11.59 -8.22
CA SER A 47 14.21 -12.72 -7.27
C SER A 47 13.39 -13.90 -7.79
N ILE A 48 12.40 -13.64 -8.64
CA ILE A 48 11.50 -14.66 -9.20
C ILE A 48 11.14 -14.34 -10.65
N THR A 49 10.90 -15.39 -11.42
CA THR A 49 10.32 -15.26 -12.77
C THR A 49 8.85 -14.94 -12.65
N LEU A 50 8.42 -13.82 -13.22
CA LEU A 50 7.03 -13.39 -13.27
C LEU A 50 6.51 -13.45 -14.71
N ASP A 51 5.35 -14.06 -14.90
CA ASP A 51 4.62 -13.94 -16.16
C ASP A 51 3.70 -12.70 -16.17
N ARG A 52 3.10 -12.41 -17.33
CA ARG A 52 2.23 -11.24 -17.49
C ARG A 52 0.99 -11.28 -16.60
N VAL A 53 0.42 -12.46 -16.35
CA VAL A 53 -0.77 -12.63 -15.52
C VAL A 53 -0.44 -12.35 -14.06
N GLN A 54 0.70 -12.83 -13.59
CA GLN A 54 1.21 -12.62 -12.24
C GLN A 54 1.56 -11.15 -12.00
N GLU A 55 2.13 -10.45 -13.00
CA GLU A 55 2.37 -9.00 -12.91
C GLU A 55 1.08 -8.21 -12.70
N VAL A 56 0.04 -8.54 -13.47
CA VAL A 56 -1.28 -7.91 -13.33
C VAL A 56 -1.90 -8.25 -11.98
N ALA A 57 -1.78 -9.50 -11.52
CA ALA A 57 -2.26 -9.89 -10.20
C ALA A 57 -1.56 -9.12 -9.07
N LEU A 58 -0.23 -8.93 -9.16
CA LEU A 58 0.53 -8.13 -8.20
C LEU A 58 0.10 -6.67 -8.19
N GLN A 59 -0.15 -6.08 -9.37
CA GLN A 59 -0.64 -4.72 -9.48
C GLN A 59 -2.00 -4.56 -8.78
N ARG A 60 -2.93 -5.50 -8.99
CA ARG A 60 -4.25 -5.52 -8.35
C ARG A 60 -4.14 -5.66 -6.83
N LEU A 61 -3.26 -6.54 -6.36
CA LEU A 61 -2.98 -6.67 -4.91
C LEU A 61 -2.46 -5.36 -4.31
N GLN A 62 -1.57 -4.62 -5.00
CA GLN A 62 -1.10 -3.31 -4.55
C GLN A 62 -2.20 -2.25 -4.50
N GLN A 63 -3.25 -2.39 -5.33
CA GLN A 63 -4.43 -1.53 -5.32
C GLN A 63 -5.48 -1.97 -4.28
N GLY A 64 -5.20 -3.03 -3.51
CA GLY A 64 -6.15 -3.61 -2.57
C GLY A 64 -7.24 -4.46 -3.23
N GLU A 65 -7.17 -4.67 -4.54
CA GLU A 65 -8.08 -5.56 -5.27
C GLU A 65 -7.68 -7.02 -5.05
N HIS A 66 -8.42 -7.69 -4.19
CA HIS A 66 -8.25 -9.10 -3.92
C HIS A 66 -9.55 -9.86 -4.20
N LEU A 67 -9.42 -11.13 -4.57
CA LEU A 67 -10.58 -11.99 -4.77
C LEU A 67 -11.26 -12.22 -3.41
N PRO A 68 -12.55 -11.86 -3.25
CA PRO A 68 -13.27 -12.05 -2.00
C PRO A 68 -13.39 -13.54 -1.67
N LEU A 69 -13.51 -13.87 -0.38
CA LEU A 69 -13.61 -15.28 0.07
C LEU A 69 -14.82 -15.99 -0.56
N SER A 70 -15.92 -15.29 -0.78
CA SER A 70 -17.13 -15.83 -1.43
C SER A 70 -16.88 -16.32 -2.86
N ALA A 71 -15.89 -15.78 -3.56
CA ALA A 71 -15.51 -16.19 -4.90
C ALA A 71 -14.43 -17.29 -4.92
N ARG A 72 -13.98 -17.76 -3.75
CA ARG A 72 -12.96 -18.82 -3.64
C ARG A 72 -13.61 -20.17 -3.48
N ARG A 73 -13.10 -21.17 -4.21
CA ARG A 73 -13.47 -22.57 -4.00
C ARG A 73 -12.67 -23.15 -2.84
N ILE A 74 -13.18 -23.01 -1.63
CA ILE A 74 -12.56 -23.51 -0.40
C ILE A 74 -13.11 -24.90 -0.09
N ARG A 75 -12.24 -25.88 0.19
CA ARG A 75 -12.63 -27.20 0.70
C ARG A 75 -12.15 -27.33 2.14
N VAL A 76 -13.00 -27.86 3.02
CA VAL A 76 -12.61 -28.29 4.37
C VAL A 76 -12.17 -29.75 4.25
N VAL A 77 -10.93 -30.05 4.65
CA VAL A 77 -10.32 -31.38 4.70
C VAL A 77 -10.14 -31.82 6.14
#